data_AF-A0A8S2B429-F1
#
_entry.id   AF-A0A8S2B429-F1
#
_cell.length_a   1.000
_cell.length_b   1.000
_cell.length_c   1.000
_cell.angle_alpha   90.00
_cell.angle_beta   90.00
_cell.angle_gamma   90.00
#
_symmetry.space_group_name_H-M   'P 1'
#
loop_
_entity.id
_entity.type
_entity.pdbx_description
1 polymer ?
#
loop_
_entity_poly.entity_id
_entity_poly.type
_entity_poly.pdbx_seq_one_letter_code
_entity_poly.pdbx_strand_id
1 'polypeptide(L)'
;MDPSSAMASQALDLLTKTYEVVDHPSTNSIISWGHDNKSFIIWDPEGFEKFLLPYIFPPRNLGVYASYLKLYGVLKVESEQEWEFANDDFVRGQPELLEKITDRYKIYSQALLACKTREERFLLNKKRNEEWERERL
;
A
#
# COMPACT_ATOMS: atom_id res chain seq x y z
N MET A 1 21.06 2.40 12.97
CA MET A 1 19.59 2.46 12.90
C MET A 1 19.08 1.05 12.70
N ASP A 2 17.97 0.68 13.35
CA ASP A 2 17.30 -0.60 13.13
C ASP A 2 16.79 -0.67 11.66
N PRO A 3 17.17 -1.70 10.88
CA PRO A 3 16.69 -1.88 9.50
C PRO A 3 15.17 -1.88 9.38
N SER A 4 14.45 -2.42 10.36
CA SER A 4 12.98 -2.42 10.39
C SER A 4 12.43 -1.00 10.46
N SER A 5 13.05 -0.14 11.26
CA SER A 5 12.66 1.27 11.40
C SER A 5 12.87 2.05 10.10
N ALA A 6 13.95 1.78 9.37
CA ALA A 6 14.20 2.43 8.07
C ALA A 6 13.18 1.99 7.01
N MET A 7 12.82 0.70 6.99
CA MET A 7 11.80 0.18 6.09
C MET A 7 10.42 0.76 6.41
N ALA A 8 10.06 0.89 7.69
CA ALA A 8 8.79 1.50 8.11
C ALA A 8 8.72 2.99 7.72
N SER A 9 9.82 3.74 7.86
CA SER A 9 9.88 5.13 7.39
C SER A 9 9.70 5.26 5.88
N GLN A 10 10.27 4.34 5.09
CA GLN A 10 10.05 4.31 3.63
C GLN A 10 8.59 3.95 3.28
N ALA A 11 7.97 3.05 4.04
CA ALA A 11 6.56 2.72 3.87
C ALA A 11 5.67 3.93 4.15
N LEU A 12 5.95 4.68 5.22
CA LEU A 12 5.22 5.89 5.55
C LEU A 12 5.33 6.94 4.44
N ASP A 13 6.56 7.22 3.96
CA ASP A 13 6.77 8.19 2.88
C ASP A 13 5.99 7.83 1.60
N LEU A 14 6.00 6.54 1.21
CA LEU A 14 5.24 6.08 0.05
C LEU A 14 3.73 6.25 0.27
N LEU A 15 3.21 5.81 1.42
CA LEU A 15 1.77 5.89 1.72
C LEU A 15 1.28 7.33 1.83
N THR A 16 2.06 8.22 2.46
CA THR A 16 1.74 9.64 2.58
C THR A 16 1.68 10.30 1.20
N LYS A 17 2.69 10.08 0.36
CA LYS A 17 2.67 10.62 -1.00
C LYS A 17 1.51 10.06 -1.81
N THR A 18 1.27 8.75 -1.75
CA THR A 18 0.09 8.14 -2.38
C THR A 18 -1.20 8.83 -1.94
N TYR A 19 -1.39 9.03 -0.63
CA TYR A 19 -2.56 9.72 -0.09
C TYR A 19 -2.70 11.13 -0.67
N GLU A 20 -1.62 11.91 -0.70
CA GLU A 20 -1.63 13.27 -1.28
C GLU A 20 -2.07 13.26 -2.75
N VAL A 21 -1.58 12.29 -3.54
CA VAL A 21 -1.95 12.20 -4.96
C VAL A 21 -3.39 11.70 -5.16
N VAL A 22 -3.90 10.85 -4.27
CA VAL A 22 -5.30 10.39 -4.31
C VAL A 22 -6.26 11.51 -3.90
N ASP A 23 -5.88 12.33 -2.92
CA ASP A 23 -6.74 13.38 -2.37
C ASP A 23 -6.76 14.68 -3.20
N HIS A 24 -5.76 14.86 -4.07
CA HIS A 24 -5.68 16.06 -4.91
C HIS A 24 -6.71 16.03 -6.07
N PRO A 25 -7.62 17.01 -6.20
CA PRO A 25 -8.67 16.96 -7.23
C PRO A 25 -8.16 16.95 -8.68
N SER A 26 -6.96 17.49 -8.94
CA SER A 26 -6.41 17.57 -10.31
C SER A 26 -5.94 16.22 -10.85
N THR A 27 -5.74 15.22 -10.00
CA THR A 27 -5.25 13.90 -10.38
C THR A 27 -6.37 12.88 -10.51
N ASN A 28 -7.62 13.26 -10.21
CA ASN A 28 -8.82 12.41 -10.27
C ASN A 28 -9.03 11.67 -11.59
N SER A 29 -8.54 12.22 -12.72
CA SER A 29 -8.62 11.53 -14.02
C SER A 29 -7.66 10.33 -14.14
N ILE A 30 -6.64 10.26 -13.28
CA ILE A 30 -5.60 9.22 -13.26
C ILE A 30 -5.76 8.33 -12.03
N ILE A 31 -5.98 8.93 -10.86
CA ILE A 31 -6.14 8.26 -9.58
C ILE A 31 -7.15 9.03 -8.72
N SER A 32 -8.09 8.33 -8.09
CA SER A 32 -9.06 8.96 -7.18
C SER A 32 -9.43 8.04 -6.04
N TRP A 33 -10.10 8.60 -5.03
CA TRP A 33 -10.83 7.81 -4.04
C TRP A 33 -11.87 6.90 -4.70
N GLY A 34 -12.06 5.71 -4.14
CA GLY A 34 -13.20 4.85 -4.43
C GLY A 34 -14.45 5.28 -3.68
N HIS A 35 -15.54 4.55 -3.88
CA HIS A 35 -16.87 4.95 -3.39
C HIS A 35 -16.99 4.92 -1.85
N ASP A 36 -16.24 4.04 -1.19
CA ASP A 36 -16.28 3.86 0.27
C ASP A 36 -15.36 4.82 1.03
N ASN A 37 -14.57 5.65 0.33
CA ASN A 37 -13.53 6.51 0.89
C ASN A 37 -12.45 5.77 1.71
N LYS A 38 -12.36 4.45 1.56
CA LYS A 38 -11.34 3.56 2.16
C LYS A 38 -10.52 2.80 1.12
N SER A 39 -10.84 3.05 -0.15
CA SER A 39 -10.08 2.57 -1.30
C SER A 39 -9.68 3.73 -2.20
N PHE A 40 -8.71 3.47 -3.08
CA PHE A 40 -8.41 4.32 -4.22
C PHE A 40 -8.30 3.48 -5.49
N ILE A 41 -8.57 4.11 -6.62
CA ILE A 41 -8.65 3.48 -7.93
C ILE A 41 -7.68 4.21 -8.86
N ILE A 42 -6.85 3.45 -9.58
CA ILE A 42 -6.03 3.97 -10.67
C ILE A 42 -6.78 3.77 -11.98
N TRP A 43 -7.27 4.86 -12.57
CA TRP A 43 -8.06 4.87 -13.80
C TRP A 43 -7.20 4.83 -15.06
N ASP A 44 -6.04 5.49 -15.01
CA ASP A 44 -5.08 5.55 -16.11
C ASP A 44 -3.72 5.00 -15.65
N PRO A 45 -3.47 3.68 -15.80
CA PRO A 45 -2.20 3.07 -15.43
C PRO A 45 -0.98 3.71 -16.09
N GLU A 46 -1.07 4.06 -17.37
CA GLU A 46 0.04 4.65 -18.12
C GLU A 46 0.32 6.08 -17.65
N GLY A 47 -0.73 6.88 -17.47
CA GLY A 47 -0.62 8.22 -16.90
C GLY A 47 -0.10 8.20 -15.47
N PHE A 48 -0.51 7.22 -14.66
CA PHE A 48 -0.02 7.04 -13.29
C PHE A 48 1.48 6.78 -13.29
N GLU A 49 1.96 5.80 -14.06
CA GLU A 49 3.39 5.48 -14.15
C GLU A 49 4.22 6.66 -14.65
N LYS A 50 3.70 7.42 -15.61
CA LYS A 50 4.44 8.51 -16.26
C LYS A 50 4.48 9.79 -15.43
N PHE A 51 3.37 10.17 -14.81
CA PHE A 51 3.20 11.51 -14.22
C PHE A 51 3.18 11.52 -12.70
N LEU A 52 2.66 10.46 -12.06
CA LEU A 52 2.44 10.46 -10.61
C LEU A 52 3.47 9.61 -9.88
N LEU A 53 3.83 8.46 -10.45
CA LEU A 53 4.76 7.53 -9.84
C LEU A 53 6.14 8.14 -9.59
N PRO A 54 6.74 8.97 -10.48
CA PRO A 54 8.02 9.63 -10.23
C PRO A 54 8.01 10.59 -9.02
N TYR A 55 6.83 11.10 -8.63
CA TYR A 55 6.65 11.93 -7.44
C TYR A 55 6.54 11.09 -6.17
N ILE A 56 5.79 9.98 -6.25
CA ILE A 56 5.54 9.07 -5.11
C ILE A 56 6.81 8.28 -4.75
N PHE A 57 7.49 7.74 -5.77
CA PHE A 57 8.60 6.81 -5.56
C PHE A 57 9.65 6.95 -6.69
N PRO A 58 10.94 6.67 -6.44
CA PRO A 58 11.96 6.64 -7.50
C PRO A 58 11.50 5.75 -8.67
N PRO A 59 12.00 5.95 -9.91
CA PRO A 59 11.39 5.38 -11.11
C PRO A 59 11.27 3.85 -10.99
N ARG A 60 10.02 3.41 -10.89
CA ARG A 60 9.57 2.02 -10.88
C ARG A 60 8.27 1.93 -11.69
N ASN A 61 7.85 0.72 -12.01
CA ASN A 61 6.59 0.49 -12.71
C ASN A 61 5.45 0.19 -11.72
N LEU A 62 4.22 0.21 -12.23
CA LEU A 62 3.00 -0.03 -11.48
C LEU A 62 2.98 -1.40 -10.81
N GLY A 63 3.58 -2.42 -11.43
CA GLY A 63 3.69 -3.76 -10.85
C GLY A 63 4.53 -3.79 -9.56
N VAL A 64 5.64 -3.06 -9.53
CA VAL A 64 6.46 -2.92 -8.33
C VAL A 64 5.74 -2.07 -7.28
N TYR A 65 5.08 -0.99 -7.69
CA TYR A 65 4.25 -0.18 -6.80
C TYR A 65 3.15 -1.02 -6.12
N ALA A 66 2.39 -1.80 -6.88
CA ALA A 66 1.37 -2.71 -6.37
C ALA A 66 1.96 -3.77 -5.40
N SER A 67 3.18 -4.23 -5.67
CA SER A 67 3.88 -5.17 -4.77
C SER A 67 4.24 -4.52 -3.44
N TYR A 68 4.64 -3.24 -3.42
CA TYR A 68 4.90 -2.49 -2.20
C TYR A 68 3.61 -2.20 -1.42
N LEU A 69 2.52 -1.83 -2.10
CA LEU A 69 1.21 -1.70 -1.45
C LEU A 69 0.81 -2.99 -0.75
N LYS A 70 0.89 -4.13 -1.46
CA LYS A 70 0.61 -5.46 -0.88
C LYS A 70 1.55 -5.81 0.27
N LEU A 71 2.80 -5.34 0.22
CA LEU A 71 3.75 -5.54 1.31
C LEU A 71 3.32 -4.79 2.57
N TYR A 72 2.84 -3.56 2.42
CA TYR A 72 2.39 -2.69 3.52
C TYR A 72 0.97 -2.99 4.00
N GLY A 73 0.21 -3.79 3.24
CA GLY A 73 -1.15 -4.20 3.61
C GLY A 73 -2.26 -3.41 2.93
N VAL A 74 -1.94 -2.61 1.92
CA VAL A 74 -2.92 -2.03 1.01
C VAL A 74 -3.13 -3.03 -0.12
N LEU A 75 -4.28 -3.70 -0.13
CA LEU A 75 -4.52 -4.86 -0.97
C LEU A 75 -5.35 -4.47 -2.19
N LYS A 76 -5.07 -5.15 -3.31
CA LYS A 76 -5.92 -5.05 -4.49
C LYS A 76 -7.31 -5.60 -4.15
N VAL A 77 -8.35 -4.87 -4.50
CA VAL A 77 -9.74 -5.33 -4.40
C VAL A 77 -10.11 -6.06 -5.67
N GLU A 78 -10.81 -7.19 -5.55
CA GLU A 78 -11.50 -7.80 -6.69
C GLU A 78 -12.79 -7.02 -6.93
N SER A 79 -12.73 -6.01 -7.78
CA SER A 79 -13.87 -5.22 -8.25
C SER A 79 -13.92 -5.18 -9.78
N GLU A 80 -14.95 -4.55 -10.34
CA GLU A 80 -15.01 -4.28 -11.78
C GLU A 80 -13.84 -3.39 -12.24
N GLN A 81 -13.25 -2.63 -11.31
CA GLN A 81 -12.09 -1.79 -11.56
C GLN A 81 -10.79 -2.59 -11.41
N GLU A 82 -10.01 -2.68 -12.49
CA GLU A 82 -8.79 -3.52 -12.51
C GLU A 82 -7.68 -3.05 -11.57
N TRP A 83 -7.72 -1.82 -11.04
CA TRP A 83 -6.67 -1.23 -10.22
C TRP A 83 -7.19 -0.51 -8.98
N GLU A 84 -8.15 -1.13 -8.29
CA GLU A 84 -8.61 -0.68 -6.99
C GLU A 84 -7.78 -1.29 -5.85
N PHE A 85 -7.41 -0.45 -4.88
CA PHE A 85 -6.64 -0.82 -3.71
C PHE A 85 -7.30 -0.30 -2.44
N ALA A 86 -7.41 -1.12 -1.40
CA ALA A 86 -8.08 -0.78 -0.16
C ALA A 86 -7.27 -1.15 1.10
N ASN A 87 -7.51 -0.38 2.16
CA ASN A 87 -7.09 -0.69 3.52
C ASN A 87 -7.99 0.08 4.51
N ASP A 88 -8.37 -0.55 5.62
CA ASP A 88 -9.26 0.08 6.61
C ASP A 88 -8.71 1.33 7.28
N ASP A 89 -7.38 1.51 7.26
CA ASP A 89 -6.68 2.69 7.78
C ASP A 89 -6.16 3.60 6.66
N PHE A 90 -6.50 3.36 5.39
CA PHE A 90 -6.26 4.28 4.29
C PHE A 90 -7.56 5.02 3.97
N VAL A 91 -7.88 6.04 4.79
CA VAL A 91 -9.21 6.66 4.80
C VAL A 91 -9.15 8.13 4.41
N ARG A 92 -10.04 8.56 3.50
CA ARG A 92 -10.14 9.96 3.10
C ARG A 92 -10.42 10.88 4.29
N GLY A 93 -9.66 11.95 4.38
CA GLY A 93 -9.72 12.95 5.44
C GLY A 93 -9.03 12.53 6.75
N GLN A 94 -8.41 11.34 6.81
CA GLN A 94 -7.75 10.81 8.01
C GLN A 94 -6.32 10.30 7.70
N PRO A 95 -5.40 11.16 7.21
CA PRO A 95 -4.02 10.76 6.88
C PRO A 95 -3.21 10.26 8.09
N GLU A 96 -3.61 10.61 9.32
CA GLU A 96 -3.00 10.12 10.55
C GLU A 96 -3.13 8.59 10.73
N LEU A 97 -4.12 7.96 10.08
CA LEU A 97 -4.30 6.51 10.14
C LEU A 97 -3.21 5.74 9.37
N LEU A 98 -2.46 6.40 8.50
CA LEU A 98 -1.32 5.79 7.79
C LEU A 98 -0.24 5.30 8.76
N GLU A 99 -0.11 5.91 9.95
CA GLU A 99 0.78 5.43 11.00
C GLU A 99 0.41 4.00 11.45
N LYS A 100 -0.88 3.67 11.54
CA LYS A 100 -1.32 2.31 11.91
C LYS A 100 -0.93 1.28 10.87
N ILE A 101 -0.99 1.63 9.59
CA ILE A 101 -0.55 0.76 8.50
C ILE A 101 0.96 0.48 8.65
N THR A 102 1.74 1.51 8.92
CA THR A 102 3.20 1.38 9.03
C THR A 102 3.65 0.69 10.31
N ASP A 103 2.92 0.83 11.42
CA ASP A 103 3.14 0.08 12.66
C ASP A 103 2.90 -1.42 12.49
N ARG A 104 1.81 -1.82 11.82
CA ARG A 104 1.58 -3.23 11.45
C ARG A 104 2.70 -3.75 10.56
N TYR A 105 3.12 -2.95 9.58
CA TYR A 105 4.23 -3.31 8.72
C TYR A 105 5.55 -3.44 9.48
N LYS A 106 5.80 -2.62 10.51
CA LYS A 106 7.00 -2.70 11.34
C LYS A 106 7.12 -4.05 12.03
N ILE A 107 6.04 -4.52 12.67
CA ILE A 107 5.96 -5.85 13.28
C ILE A 107 6.24 -6.94 12.24
N TYR A 108 5.57 -6.86 11.07
CA TYR A 108 5.78 -7.80 9.99
C TYR A 108 7.23 -7.79 9.45
N SER A 109 7.83 -6.61 9.31
CA SER A 109 9.19 -6.46 8.78
C SER A 109 10.24 -7.07 9.72
N GLN A 110 10.03 -6.99 11.04
CA GLN A 110 10.89 -7.67 12.01
C GLN A 110 10.81 -9.19 11.86
N ALA A 111 9.60 -9.74 11.74
CA ALA A 111 9.41 -11.17 11.49
C ALA A 111 10.01 -11.59 10.13
N LEU A 112 9.87 -10.76 9.10
CA LEU A 112 10.43 -11.01 7.78
C LEU A 112 11.97 -11.05 7.80
N LEU A 113 12.61 -10.16 8.56
CA LEU A 113 14.06 -10.15 8.76
C LEU A 113 14.55 -11.35 9.59
N ALA A 114 13.69 -11.91 10.45
CA ALA A 114 13.99 -13.11 11.23
C ALA A 114 13.87 -14.42 10.43
N CYS A 115 13.11 -14.43 9.32
CA CYS A 115 13.01 -15.59 8.43
C CYS A 115 14.37 -15.92 7.81
N LYS A 116 14.81 -17.18 7.97
CA LYS A 116 16.07 -17.69 7.42
C LYS A 116 15.85 -18.55 6.19
N THR A 117 14.66 -19.11 6.03
CA THR A 117 14.30 -20.01 4.93
C THR A 117 13.19 -19.44 4.06
N ARG A 118 13.13 -19.93 2.82
CA ARG A 118 12.03 -19.63 1.89
C ARG A 118 10.68 -20.11 2.42
N GLU A 119 10.65 -21.23 3.12
CA GLU A 119 9.44 -21.81 3.71
C GLU A 119 8.89 -20.95 4.85
N GLU A 120 9.74 -20.51 5.78
CA GLU A 120 9.35 -19.57 6.83
C GLU A 120 8.77 -18.28 6.25
N ARG A 121 9.41 -17.72 5.22
CA ARG A 121 8.90 -16.53 4.53
C ARG A 121 7.55 -16.80 3.87
N PHE A 122 7.36 -17.96 3.25
CA PHE A 122 6.08 -18.34 2.63
C PHE A 122 4.97 -18.45 3.68
N LEU A 123 5.22 -19.15 4.78
CA LEU A 123 4.27 -19.31 5.89
C LEU A 123 3.91 -17.96 6.53
N LEU A 124 4.90 -17.08 6.74
CA LEU A 124 4.68 -15.74 7.26
C LEU A 124 3.75 -14.92 6.34
N ASN A 125 4.02 -14.92 5.03
CA ASN A 125 3.18 -14.23 4.05
C ASN A 125 1.77 -14.83 3.98
N LYS A 126 1.66 -16.15 4.02
CA LYS A 126 0.38 -16.87 4.01
C LYS A 126 -0.45 -16.50 5.24
N LYS A 127 0.13 -16.61 6.43
CA LYS A 127 -0.54 -16.26 7.70
C LYS A 127 -1.04 -14.81 7.69
N ARG A 128 -0.18 -13.87 7.30
CA ARG A 128 -0.54 -12.45 7.21
C ARG A 128 -1.71 -12.21 6.25
N ASN A 129 -1.67 -12.83 5.07
CA ASN A 129 -2.76 -12.69 4.11
C ASN A 129 -4.07 -13.30 4.65
N GLU A 130 -4.01 -14.45 5.33
CA GLU A 130 -5.19 -15.08 5.97
C GLU A 130 -5.75 -14.26 7.14
N GLU A 131 -4.91 -13.51 7.86
CA GLU A 131 -5.33 -12.57 8.89
C GLU A 131 -6.06 -11.37 8.27
N TRP A 132 -5.53 -10.79 7.19
CA TRP A 132 -6.20 -9.70 6.49
C TRP A 132 -7.51 -10.09 5.82
N GLU A 133 -7.59 -11.28 5.22
CA GLU A 133 -8.87 -11.79 4.68
C GLU A 133 -9.91 -11.99 5.80
N ARG A 134 -9.48 -12.36 7.01
CA ARG A 134 -10.37 -12.50 8.17
C ARG A 134 -10.85 -11.17 8.73
N GLU A 135 -10.00 -10.14 8.72
CA GLU A 135 -10.35 -8.80 9.20
C GLU A 135 -11.31 -8.05 8.26
N ARG A 136 -11.37 -8.44 6.98
CA ARG A 136 -12.30 -7.88 5.98
C ARG A 136 -13.70 -8.50 5.95
N LEU A 137 -13.95 -9.59 6.69
CA LEU A 137 -15.23 -10.31 6.81
C LEU A 137 -15.97 -9.93 8.10
#